data_AF-A0AAD7MTR6-F1
#
_entry.id   AF-A0AAD7MTR6-F1
#
_cell.length_a   1.000
_cell.length_b   1.000
_cell.length_c   1.000
_cell.angle_alpha   90.00
_cell.angle_beta   90.00
_cell.angle_gamma   90.00
#
_symmetry.space_group_name_H-M   'P 1'
#
loop_
_entity.id
_entity.type
_entity.pdbx_description
1 polymer ?
#
loop_
_entity_poly.entity_id
_entity_poly.type
_entity_poly.pdbx_seq_one_letter_code
_entity_poly.pdbx_strand_id
1 'polypeptide(L)'
;MAEVPTNAQHALRCVRRLVLGNTGVNVDGFQITALIIRRHLEESGFTNSTIDNLLDPADPQDTARALSLLMTMQNLGNPAPGSTPRFCATREALRNLGSLRFELGGTQE
;
A
#
# COMPACT_ATOMS: atom_id res chain seq x y z
N MET A 1 13.65 9.80 -15.44
CA MET A 1 12.49 9.75 -14.53
C MET A 1 11.43 10.64 -15.14
N ALA A 2 10.34 10.08 -15.67
CA ALA A 2 9.23 10.90 -16.16
C ALA A 2 8.49 11.54 -14.98
N GLU A 3 8.15 12.82 -15.10
CA GLU A 3 7.39 13.52 -14.08
C GLU A 3 5.95 13.00 -14.03
N VAL A 4 5.54 12.48 -12.87
CA VAL A 4 4.15 12.11 -12.62
C VAL A 4 3.29 13.38 -12.74
N PRO A 5 2.21 13.41 -13.53
CA PRO A 5 1.39 14.60 -13.68
C PRO A 5 0.87 15.09 -12.32
N THR A 6 0.74 16.41 -12.13
CA THR A 6 0.42 17.03 -10.82
C THR A 6 -0.85 16.47 -10.17
N ASN A 7 -1.85 16.10 -10.96
CA ASN A 7 -3.10 15.48 -10.49
C ASN A 7 -2.89 14.05 -9.95
N ALA A 8 -2.04 13.28 -10.62
CA ALA A 8 -1.65 11.93 -10.23
C ALA A 8 -0.87 11.92 -8.91
N GLN A 9 0.07 12.85 -8.75
CA GLN A 9 0.77 13.05 -7.47
C GLN A 9 -0.19 13.41 -6.34
N HIS A 10 -1.23 14.20 -6.62
CA HIS A 10 -2.24 14.51 -5.63
C HIS A 10 -3.07 13.28 -5.22
N ALA A 11 -3.53 12.49 -6.19
CA ALA A 11 -4.27 11.26 -5.92
C ALA A 11 -3.45 10.26 -5.09
N LEU A 12 -2.16 10.07 -5.40
CA LEU A 12 -1.26 9.22 -4.62
C LEU A 12 -1.13 9.68 -3.16
N ARG A 13 -1.01 10.99 -2.94
CA ARG A 13 -0.99 11.58 -1.58
C ARG A 13 -2.31 11.33 -0.85
N CYS A 14 -3.45 11.50 -1.53
CA CYS A 14 -4.77 11.21 -0.95
C CYS A 14 -4.91 9.74 -0.55
N VAL A 15 -4.51 8.81 -1.41
CA VAL A 15 -4.53 7.38 -1.11
C VAL A 15 -3.67 7.07 0.11
N ARG A 16 -2.40 7.52 0.13
CA ARG A 16 -1.51 7.30 1.28
C ARG A 16 -2.11 7.87 2.57
N ARG A 17 -2.67 9.08 2.53
CA ARG A 17 -3.30 9.71 3.69
C ARG A 17 -4.51 8.93 4.20
N LEU A 18 -5.35 8.41 3.31
CA LEU A 18 -6.52 7.61 3.68
C LEU A 18 -6.10 6.27 4.31
N VAL A 19 -5.12 5.61 3.71
CA VAL A 19 -4.61 4.31 4.14
C VAL A 19 -3.89 4.39 5.51
N LEU A 20 -3.09 5.44 5.72
CA LEU A 20 -2.33 5.64 6.95
C LEU A 20 -3.11 6.44 8.02
N GLY A 21 -4.29 6.94 7.69
CA GLY A 21 -5.15 7.63 8.66
C GLY A 21 -5.67 6.67 9.75
N ASN A 22 -6.12 7.23 10.87
CA ASN A 22 -6.55 6.45 12.04
C ASN A 22 -7.62 5.39 11.73
N THR A 23 -8.47 5.64 10.73
CA THR A 23 -9.53 4.71 10.34
C THR A 23 -9.07 3.68 9.31
N GLY A 24 -8.08 4.01 8.48
CA GLY A 24 -7.77 3.27 7.27
C GLY A 24 -8.83 3.41 6.17
N VAL A 25 -8.81 2.49 5.20
CA VAL A 25 -9.71 2.45 4.03
C VAL A 25 -10.37 1.08 3.90
N ASN A 26 -11.64 1.04 3.48
CA ASN A 26 -12.32 -0.22 3.19
C ASN A 26 -12.07 -0.64 1.73
N VAL A 27 -11.53 -1.84 1.53
CA VAL A 27 -11.27 -2.44 0.21
C VAL A 27 -11.84 -3.85 0.22
N ASP A 28 -12.74 -4.16 -0.71
CA ASP A 28 -13.39 -5.47 -0.84
C ASP A 28 -14.04 -5.98 0.47
N GLY A 29 -14.55 -5.07 1.30
CA GLY A 29 -15.15 -5.38 2.60
C GLY A 29 -14.14 -5.54 3.75
N PHE A 30 -12.85 -5.33 3.50
CA PHE A 30 -11.79 -5.36 4.50
C PHE A 30 -11.36 -3.95 4.89
N GLN A 31 -11.43 -3.63 6.18
CA GLN A 31 -10.88 -2.39 6.71
C GLN A 31 -9.36 -2.47 6.72
N ILE A 32 -8.69 -1.91 5.73
CA ILE A 32 -7.25 -1.86 5.59
C ILE A 32 -6.70 -0.70 6.42
N THR A 33 -5.95 -1.03 7.47
CA THR A 33 -5.26 -0.07 8.34
C THR A 33 -3.75 -0.22 8.21
N ALA A 34 -3.00 0.78 8.68
CA ALA A 34 -1.54 0.71 8.77
C ALA A 34 -1.05 -0.54 9.54
N LEU A 35 -1.79 -0.98 10.57
CA LEU A 35 -1.48 -2.19 11.33
C LEU A 35 -1.61 -3.46 10.48
N ILE A 36 -2.68 -3.56 9.69
CA ILE A 36 -2.89 -4.69 8.78
C ILE A 36 -1.80 -4.71 7.71
N ILE A 37 -1.47 -3.56 7.14
CA ILE A 37 -0.38 -3.45 6.16
C ILE A 37 0.94 -3.90 6.77
N ARG A 38 1.30 -3.39 7.96
CA ARG A 38 2.50 -3.78 8.70
C ARG A 38 2.59 -5.31 8.84
N ARG A 39 1.54 -5.95 9.36
CA ARG A 39 1.51 -7.40 9.57
C ARG A 39 1.76 -8.18 8.28
N HIS A 40 1.17 -7.71 7.18
CA HIS A 40 1.35 -8.30 5.86
C HIS A 40 2.78 -8.08 5.33
N LEU A 41 3.38 -6.91 5.53
CA LEU A 41 4.76 -6.67 5.14
C LEU A 41 5.75 -7.50 5.98
N GLU A 42 5.53 -7.62 7.29
CA GLU A 42 6.34 -8.46 8.17
C GLU A 42 6.34 -9.93 7.72
N GLU A 43 5.15 -10.47 7.41
CA GLU A 43 5.02 -11.85 6.92
C GLU A 43 5.75 -12.08 5.58
N SER A 44 5.88 -11.03 4.77
CA SER A 44 6.60 -11.07 3.50
C SER A 44 8.10 -10.80 3.62
N GLY A 45 8.61 -10.71 4.86
CA GLY A 45 10.05 -10.59 5.15
C GLY A 45 10.61 -9.17 5.08
N PHE A 46 9.76 -8.13 5.04
CA PHE A 46 10.24 -6.76 5.11
C PHE A 46 10.78 -6.44 6.51
N THR A 47 11.89 -5.71 6.58
CA THR A 47 12.47 -5.28 7.86
C THR A 47 11.62 -4.19 8.51
N ASN A 48 11.61 -4.14 9.85
CA ASN A 48 10.87 -3.12 10.61
C ASN A 48 11.22 -1.70 10.14
N SER A 49 12.50 -1.41 9.90
CA SER A 49 12.94 -0.10 9.39
C SER A 49 12.35 0.26 8.02
N THR A 50 12.20 -0.72 7.12
CA THR A 50 11.56 -0.50 5.81
C THR A 50 10.06 -0.23 5.99
N ILE A 51 9.42 -1.00 6.86
CA ILE A 51 7.99 -0.84 7.14
C ILE A 51 7.71 0.51 7.82
N ASP A 52 8.53 0.90 8.79
CA ASP A 52 8.40 2.18 9.48
C ASP A 52 8.56 3.34 8.50
N ASN A 53 9.55 3.29 7.61
CA ASN A 53 9.70 4.29 6.56
C ASN A 53 8.50 4.33 5.59
N LEU A 54 7.98 3.17 5.19
CA LEU A 54 6.81 3.08 4.30
C LEU A 54 5.53 3.56 4.96
N LEU A 55 5.35 3.34 6.27
CA LEU A 55 4.13 3.67 7.01
C LEU A 55 4.24 4.98 7.79
N ASP A 56 5.37 5.68 7.70
CA ASP A 56 5.61 6.96 8.36
C ASP A 56 4.59 8.02 7.90
N PRO A 57 3.75 8.55 8.82
CA PRO A 57 2.79 9.60 8.51
C PRO A 57 3.41 11.00 8.52
N ALA A 58 4.69 11.17 8.91
CA ALA A 58 5.31 12.48 9.14
C ALA A 58 5.45 13.33 7.87
N ASP A 59 5.61 12.71 6.70
CA ASP A 59 5.61 13.41 5.42
C ASP A 59 4.47 12.94 4.48
N PRO A 60 3.27 13.53 4.61
CA PRO A 60 2.14 13.23 3.73
C PRO A 60 2.30 13.79 2.31
N GLN A 61 3.36 14.57 2.02
CA GLN A 61 3.64 15.11 0.70
C GLN A 61 4.58 14.21 -0.13
N ASP A 62 5.18 13.19 0.49
CA ASP A 62 6.11 12.27 -0.17
C ASP A 62 5.37 11.31 -1.12
N THR A 63 5.25 11.76 -2.37
CA THR A 63 4.64 11.00 -3.47
C THR A 63 5.46 9.76 -3.81
N ALA A 64 6.78 9.78 -3.59
CA ALA A 64 7.64 8.62 -3.82
C ALA A 64 7.34 7.51 -2.81
N ARG A 65 7.20 7.83 -1.51
CA ARG A 65 6.76 6.86 -0.50
C ARG A 65 5.36 6.35 -0.74
N ALA A 66 4.43 7.19 -1.21
CA ALA A 66 3.09 6.75 -1.58
C ALA A 66 3.16 5.71 -2.71
N LEU A 67 3.94 5.98 -3.75
CA LEU A 67 4.14 5.07 -4.86
C LEU A 67 4.83 3.77 -4.40
N SER A 68 5.91 3.87 -3.62
CA SER A 68 6.61 2.71 -3.05
C SER A 68 5.67 1.84 -2.23
N LEU A 69 4.81 2.43 -1.38
CA LEU A 69 3.84 1.68 -0.59
C LEU A 69 2.86 0.90 -1.48
N LEU A 70 2.29 1.54 -2.50
CA LEU A 70 1.40 0.86 -3.46
C LEU A 70 2.12 -0.24 -4.23
N MET A 71 3.37 0.00 -4.65
CA MET A 71 4.18 -1.00 -5.31
C MET A 71 4.42 -2.22 -4.42
N THR A 72 4.78 -1.99 -3.16
CA THR A 72 5.03 -3.04 -2.19
C THR A 72 3.77 -3.86 -1.93
N MET A 73 2.61 -3.21 -1.77
CA MET A 73 1.33 -3.91 -1.56
C MET A 73 0.93 -4.76 -2.77
N GLN A 74 1.12 -4.25 -3.99
CA GLN A 74 0.84 -5.02 -5.20
C GLN A 74 1.73 -6.25 -5.35
N ASN A 75 3.02 -6.10 -5.01
CA ASN A 75 4.02 -7.16 -5.17
C ASN A 75 4.07 -8.13 -3.97
N LEU A 76 3.11 -8.04 -3.04
CA LEU A 76 3.01 -8.99 -1.93
C LEU A 76 2.95 -10.42 -2.47
N GLY A 77 3.84 -11.30 -2.01
CA GLY A 77 3.86 -12.71 -2.36
C GLY A 77 2.63 -13.46 -1.84
N ASN A 78 2.42 -14.69 -2.29
CA ASN A 78 1.31 -15.50 -1.79
C ASN A 78 1.45 -15.70 -0.27
N PRO A 79 0.33 -15.69 0.48
CA PRO A 79 0.37 -15.98 1.91
C PRO A 79 1.07 -17.31 2.21
N ALA A 80 1.77 -17.40 3.34
CA ALA A 80 2.36 -18.65 3.80
C ALA A 80 1.34 -19.81 3.84
N PRO A 81 1.76 -21.07 3.58
CA PRO A 81 0.91 -22.24 3.71
C PRO A 81 0.27 -22.32 5.11
N GLY A 82 -1.03 -22.58 5.17
CA GLY A 82 -1.78 -22.60 6.44
C GLY A 82 -2.30 -21.23 6.90
N SER A 83 -2.08 -20.17 6.13
CA SER A 83 -2.73 -18.87 6.37
C SER A 83 -4.25 -19.00 6.37
N THR A 84 -4.91 -18.24 7.26
CA THR A 84 -6.38 -18.25 7.33
C THR A 84 -7.00 -17.70 6.04
N PRO A 85 -8.19 -18.17 5.63
CA PRO A 85 -8.88 -17.63 4.44
C PRO A 85 -9.05 -16.11 4.48
N ARG A 86 -9.32 -15.56 5.67
CA ARG A 86 -9.44 -14.10 5.88
C ARG A 86 -8.14 -13.36 5.59
N PHE A 87 -7.00 -13.91 6.01
CA PHE A 87 -5.69 -13.31 5.75
C PHE A 87 -5.35 -13.36 4.25
N CYS A 88 -5.69 -14.46 3.57
CA CYS A 88 -5.53 -14.58 2.13
C CYS A 88 -6.37 -13.55 1.37
N ALA A 89 -7.65 -13.39 1.71
CA ALA A 89 -8.52 -12.40 1.10
C ALA A 89 -8.08 -10.96 1.41
N THR A 90 -7.65 -10.67 2.65
CA THR A 90 -7.09 -9.35 3.01
C THR A 90 -5.83 -9.05 2.20
N ARG A 91 -5.00 -10.07 1.90
CA ARG A 91 -3.84 -9.92 1.03
C ARG A 91 -4.22 -9.58 -0.40
N GLU A 92 -5.26 -10.20 -0.94
CA GLU A 92 -5.78 -9.85 -2.27
C GLU A 92 -6.30 -8.42 -2.30
N ALA A 93 -7.05 -8.00 -1.28
CA ALA A 93 -7.50 -6.61 -1.14
C ALA A 93 -6.32 -5.62 -1.09
N LEU A 94 -5.22 -5.96 -0.41
CA LEU A 94 -3.99 -5.14 -0.43
C LEU A 94 -3.36 -5.06 -1.81
N ARG A 95 -3.32 -6.18 -2.56
CA ARG A 95 -2.80 -6.19 -3.94
C ARG A 95 -3.66 -5.34 -4.87
N ASN A 96 -4.99 -5.41 -4.73
CA ASN A 96 -5.96 -4.59 -5.46
C ASN A 96 -5.78 -3.10 -5.12
N LEU A 97 -5.57 -2.76 -3.85
CA LEU A 97 -5.25 -1.40 -3.46
C LEU A 97 -3.93 -0.93 -4.10
N GLY A 98 -2.92 -1.79 -4.12
CA GLY A 98 -1.62 -1.51 -4.75
C GLY A 98 -1.69 -1.28 -6.27
N SER A 99 -2.66 -1.89 -6.97
CA SER A 99 -2.82 -1.72 -8.41
C SER A 99 -3.26 -0.32 -8.84
N LEU A 100 -3.78 0.49 -7.90
CA LEU A 100 -4.05 1.91 -8.14
C LEU A 100 -2.80 2.68 -8.62
N ARG A 101 -1.58 2.16 -8.39
CA ARG A 101 -0.38 2.76 -8.96
C ARG A 101 -0.41 2.86 -10.48
N PHE A 102 -1.06 1.93 -11.18
CA PHE A 102 -1.13 1.93 -12.64
C PHE A 102 -2.14 2.97 -13.12
N GLU A 103 -3.30 3.02 -12.46
CA GLU A 103 -4.36 4.00 -12.74
C GLU A 103 -3.91 5.44 -12.42
N LEU A 104 -3.11 5.61 -11.37
CA LEU A 104 -2.69 6.92 -10.88
C LEU A 104 -1.31 7.34 -11.38
N GLY A 105 -0.38 6.42 -11.64
CA GLY A 105 1.01 6.74 -11.99
C GLY A 105 1.25 6.91 -13.49
N GLY A 106 0.30 6.46 -14.33
CA GLY A 106 0.55 6.25 -15.75
C GLY A 106 1.47 5.05 -15.96
N THR A 107 1.07 4.14 -16.84
CA THR A 107 1.91 3.03 -17.29
C THR A 107 3.21 3.60 -17.86
N GLN A 108 4.32 3.36 -17.17
CA GLN A 108 5.65 3.46 -17.76
C GLN A 108 6.14 2.02 -17.87
N GLU A 109 5.98 1.46 -19.07
CA GLU A 109 6.79 0.32 -19.52
C GLU A 109 8.29 0.65 -19.43
#